data_AF-E7GCF9-F1
#
_entry.id   AF-E7GCF9-F1
#
_cell.length_a   1.000
_cell.length_b   1.000
_cell.length_c   1.000
_cell.angle_alpha   90.00
_cell.angle_beta   90.00
_cell.angle_gamma   90.00
#
_symmetry.space_group_name_H-M   'P 1'
#
loop_
_entity.id
_entity.type
_entity.pdbx_description
1 polymer ?
#
loop_
_entity_poly.entity_id
_entity_poly.type
_entity_poly.pdbx_seq_one_letter_code
_entity_poly.pdbx_strand_id
1 'polypeptide(L)'
;MKFPFSDEPNTATIVCCHVLEKNEPILFASHDEDDGMWQFLCGHTHETDEARIISLLAAFEIDPSIGELKDMPCGYYATRESIEDHWIVNKIHSNEGDLNE
;
A
#
# COMPACT_ATOMS: atom_id res chain seq x y z
N MET A 1 13.29 11.62 -9.60
CA MET A 1 12.03 11.97 -8.91
C MET A 1 12.35 12.34 -7.47
N LYS A 2 11.57 13.20 -6.81
CA LYS A 2 11.74 13.51 -5.38
C LYS A 2 10.82 12.59 -4.58
N PHE A 3 11.34 11.93 -3.55
CA PHE A 3 10.54 11.13 -2.61
C PHE A 3 9.53 12.04 -1.88
N PRO A 4 8.21 11.79 -2.01
CA PRO A 4 7.19 12.77 -1.60
C PRO A 4 6.59 12.53 -0.21
N PHE A 5 6.82 11.37 0.41
CA PHE A 5 6.24 11.00 1.70
C PHE A 5 6.87 11.80 2.85
N SER A 6 6.10 11.99 3.92
CA SER A 6 6.60 12.51 5.21
C SER A 6 7.39 11.48 6.00
N ASP A 7 7.09 10.19 5.80
CA ASP A 7 7.83 9.06 6.36
C ASP A 7 9.30 9.06 5.92
N GLU A 8 10.17 8.37 6.65
CA GLU A 8 11.56 8.23 6.22
C GLU A 8 11.65 7.32 4.98
N PRO A 9 12.59 7.56 4.04
CA PRO A 9 12.76 6.70 2.86
C PRO A 9 12.98 5.22 3.18
N ASN A 10 13.53 4.90 4.35
CA ASN A 10 13.80 3.55 4.88
C ASN A 10 12.66 2.97 5.74
N THR A 11 11.49 3.64 5.83
CA THR A 11 10.30 3.08 6.49
C THR A 11 9.97 1.71 5.91
N ALA A 12 9.72 0.74 6.79
CA ALA A 12 9.38 -0.62 6.40
C ALA A 12 8.01 -0.61 5.68
N THR A 13 7.93 -1.35 4.58
CA THR A 13 6.76 -1.38 3.71
C THR A 13 6.53 -2.80 3.23
N ILE A 14 5.30 -3.27 3.37
CA ILE A 14 4.89 -4.60 2.91
C ILE A 14 4.59 -4.53 1.41
N VAL A 15 5.14 -5.47 0.65
CA VAL A 15 4.78 -5.71 -0.75
C VAL A 15 4.57 -7.19 -0.99
N CYS A 16 3.87 -7.59 -2.05
CA CYS A 16 3.83 -9.00 -2.45
C CYS A 16 4.99 -9.34 -3.40
N CYS A 17 5.36 -10.62 -3.44
CA CYS A 17 6.38 -11.14 -4.35
C CYS A 17 6.00 -10.95 -5.84
N HIS A 18 4.72 -10.81 -6.17
CA HIS A 18 4.27 -10.53 -7.54
C HIS A 18 4.75 -9.17 -8.05
N VAL A 19 4.63 -8.14 -7.21
CA VAL A 19 5.15 -6.80 -7.52
C VAL A 19 6.67 -6.84 -7.62
N LEU A 20 7.33 -7.44 -6.61
CA LEU A 20 8.79 -7.36 -6.48
C LEU A 20 9.55 -8.26 -7.47
N GLU A 21 9.04 -9.46 -7.74
CA GLU A 21 9.77 -10.52 -8.47
C GLU A 21 9.16 -10.82 -9.85
N LYS A 22 7.87 -10.52 -10.07
CA LYS A 22 7.16 -10.83 -11.32
C LYS A 22 6.79 -9.59 -12.16
N ASN A 23 7.15 -8.38 -11.71
CA ASN A 23 6.81 -7.10 -12.35
C ASN A 23 5.29 -6.87 -12.52
N GLU A 24 4.46 -7.41 -11.62
CA GLU A 24 3.03 -7.10 -11.59
C GLU A 24 2.81 -5.66 -11.07
N PRO A 25 1.79 -4.94 -11.55
CA PRO A 25 1.54 -3.57 -11.13
C PRO A 25 1.05 -3.51 -9.69
N ILE A 26 1.34 -2.40 -8.99
CA ILE A 26 0.70 -2.11 -7.70
C ILE A 26 -0.71 -1.59 -7.99
N LEU A 27 -1.75 -2.30 -7.54
CA LEU A 27 -3.16 -1.93 -7.76
C LEU A 27 -3.92 -1.67 -6.46
N PHE A 28 -3.30 -1.99 -5.32
CA PHE A 28 -3.85 -1.79 -3.99
C PHE A 28 -2.78 -1.19 -3.08
N ALA A 29 -3.17 -0.21 -2.28
CA ALA A 29 -2.36 0.37 -1.20
C ALA A 29 -3.18 0.44 0.08
N SER A 30 -2.58 0.18 1.23
CA SER A 30 -3.18 0.48 2.54
C SER A 30 -2.17 1.14 3.47
N HIS A 31 -2.69 1.98 4.36
CA HIS A 31 -1.95 2.61 5.43
C HIS A 31 -2.59 2.17 6.74
N ASP A 32 -1.92 1.26 7.45
CA ASP A 32 -2.47 0.59 8.62
C ASP A 32 -2.80 1.59 9.74
N GLU A 33 -3.88 1.32 10.49
CA GLU A 33 -4.35 2.21 11.57
C GLU A 33 -3.54 2.03 12.87
N ASP A 34 -3.07 0.81 13.15
CA ASP A 34 -2.46 0.44 14.42
C ASP A 34 -0.94 0.72 14.43
N ASP A 35 -0.24 0.36 13.35
CA ASP A 35 1.22 0.47 13.28
C ASP A 35 1.74 1.50 12.27
N GLY A 36 0.84 2.10 11.47
CA GLY A 36 1.19 3.10 10.46
C GLY A 36 2.03 2.54 9.31
N MET A 37 2.10 1.22 9.14
CA MET A 37 2.85 0.63 8.04
C MET A 37 2.11 0.79 6.71
N TRP A 38 2.92 0.99 5.68
CA TRP A 38 2.47 0.97 4.29
C TRP A 38 2.45 -0.46 3.75
N GLN A 39 1.42 -0.77 2.97
CA GLN A 39 1.32 -2.01 2.22
C GLN A 39 0.91 -1.73 0.77
N PHE A 40 1.60 -2.34 -0.18
CA PHE A 40 1.35 -2.22 -1.62
C PHE A 40 1.25 -3.59 -2.30
N LEU A 41 0.12 -3.90 -2.94
CA LEU A 41 -0.17 -5.21 -3.51
C LEU A 41 -0.62 -5.14 -4.97
N CYS A 42 -0.53 -6.28 -5.67
CA CYS A 42 -0.92 -6.37 -7.08
C CYS A 42 -2.42 -6.56 -7.34
N GLY A 43 -3.27 -6.46 -6.32
CA GLY A 43 -4.73 -6.63 -6.45
C GLY A 43 -5.24 -8.08 -6.60
N HIS A 44 -4.34 -9.08 -6.61
CA HIS A 44 -4.71 -10.49 -6.57
C HIS A 44 -4.97 -10.99 -5.14
N THR A 45 -5.39 -12.25 -4.99
CA THR A 45 -5.37 -12.94 -3.69
C THR A 45 -3.93 -13.25 -3.31
N HIS A 46 -3.59 -13.12 -2.03
CA HIS A 46 -2.24 -13.34 -1.51
C HIS A 46 -2.26 -14.28 -0.30
N GLU A 47 -1.24 -15.12 -0.21
CA GLU A 47 -0.92 -15.89 1.00
C GLU A 47 0.16 -15.16 1.83
N THR A 48 0.25 -15.45 3.13
CA THR A 48 1.17 -14.75 4.03
C THR A 48 2.65 -14.91 3.64
N ASP A 49 3.04 -16.03 3.04
CA ASP A 49 4.41 -16.30 2.58
C ASP A 49 4.81 -15.54 1.29
N GLU A 50 3.84 -14.94 0.61
CA GLU A 50 4.06 -14.06 -0.53
C GLU A 50 4.44 -12.63 -0.10
N ALA A 51 4.30 -12.29 1.18
CA ALA A 51 4.71 -11.01 1.71
C ALA A 51 6.24 -10.82 1.67
N ARG A 52 6.65 -9.60 1.37
CA ARG A 52 8.03 -9.11 1.38
C ARG A 52 8.06 -7.78 2.10
N ILE A 53 9.18 -7.49 2.75
CA ILE A 53 9.43 -6.18 3.36
C ILE A 53 10.53 -5.49 2.56
N ILE A 54 10.22 -4.30 2.06
CA ILE A 54 11.16 -3.40 1.42
C ILE A 54 11.07 -2.02 2.08
N SER A 55 11.94 -1.09 1.66
CA SER A 55 11.80 0.30 2.07
C SER A 55 10.70 1.01 1.27
N LEU A 56 10.05 2.01 1.86
CA LEU A 56 9.07 2.85 1.17
C LEU A 56 9.68 3.53 -0.06
N LEU A 57 10.97 3.89 -0.02
CA LEU A 57 11.70 4.37 -1.19
C LEU A 57 11.75 3.32 -2.31
N ALA A 58 12.05 2.07 -2.00
CA ALA A 58 12.08 1.01 -3.01
C ALA A 58 10.69 0.76 -3.61
N ALA A 59 9.63 0.83 -2.81
CA ALA A 59 8.25 0.76 -3.32
C ALA A 59 7.95 1.92 -4.27
N PHE A 60 8.36 3.14 -3.93
CA PHE A 60 8.19 4.33 -4.77
C PHE A 60 9.03 4.28 -6.06
N GLU A 61 10.20 3.64 -6.03
CA GLU A 61 11.01 3.41 -7.23
C GLU A 61 10.41 2.37 -8.16
N ILE A 62 9.72 1.35 -7.62
CA ILE A 62 8.94 0.38 -8.40
C ILE A 62 7.75 1.07 -9.08
N ASP A 63 7.03 1.91 -8.34
CA ASP A 63 5.86 2.62 -8.85
C ASP A 63 5.78 4.06 -8.30
N PRO A 64 6.24 5.06 -9.07
CA PRO A 64 6.18 6.45 -8.64
C PRO A 64 4.76 6.99 -8.43
N SER A 65 3.72 6.35 -8.97
CA SER A 65 2.33 6.82 -8.80
C SER A 65 1.84 6.69 -7.36
N ILE A 66 2.43 5.81 -6.54
CA ILE A 66 2.08 5.73 -5.11
C ILE A 66 2.39 7.05 -4.38
N GLY A 67 3.23 7.92 -4.95
CA GLY A 67 3.47 9.26 -4.44
C GLY A 67 2.24 10.17 -4.44
N GLU A 68 1.20 9.84 -5.21
CA GLU A 68 -0.12 10.50 -5.13
C GLU A 68 -0.83 10.23 -3.79
N LEU A 69 -0.48 9.12 -3.12
CA LEU A 69 -1.04 8.68 -1.85
C LEU A 69 -0.29 9.21 -0.63
N LYS A 70 0.73 10.06 -0.80
CA LYS A 70 1.59 10.56 0.30
C LYS A 70 0.83 11.17 1.49
N ASP A 71 -0.36 11.71 1.24
CA ASP A 71 -1.21 12.38 2.23
C ASP A 71 -2.36 11.47 2.72
N MET A 72 -2.39 10.19 2.30
CA MET A 72 -3.41 9.22 2.70
C MET A 72 -3.23 8.88 4.20
N PRO A 73 -4.24 9.15 5.05
CA PRO A 73 -4.12 8.90 6.49
C PRO A 73 -4.06 7.40 6.82
N CYS A 74 -3.55 7.06 8.00
CA CYS A 74 -3.73 5.73 8.60
C CYS A 74 -5.23 5.36 8.68
N GLY A 75 -5.55 4.08 8.53
CA GLY A 75 -6.93 3.58 8.46
C GLY A 75 -7.62 3.77 7.10
N TYR A 76 -6.86 4.06 6.05
CA TYR A 76 -7.35 4.18 4.67
C TYR A 76 -6.66 3.18 3.75
N TYR A 77 -7.34 2.89 2.64
CA TYR A 77 -6.79 2.13 1.52
C TYR A 77 -7.11 2.82 0.21
N ALA A 78 -6.34 2.52 -0.83
CA ALA A 78 -6.56 2.99 -2.17
C ALA A 78 -6.50 1.84 -3.17
N THR A 79 -7.33 1.94 -4.22
CA THR A 79 -7.33 0.99 -5.34
C THR A 79 -7.27 1.72 -6.67
N ARG A 80 -6.79 1.03 -7.71
CA ARG A 80 -6.91 1.43 -9.11
C ARG A 80 -7.05 0.20 -9.99
N GLU A 81 -7.63 0.35 -11.18
CA GLU A 81 -7.86 -0.78 -12.09
C GLU A 81 -6.60 -1.17 -12.88
N SER A 82 -5.78 -0.19 -13.24
CA SER A 82 -4.51 -0.39 -13.96
C SER A 82 -3.48 0.70 -13.62
N ILE A 83 -2.26 0.61 -14.18
CA ILE A 83 -1.21 1.63 -14.01
C ILE A 83 -1.57 2.99 -14.64
N GLU A 84 -2.55 3.03 -15.53
CA GLU A 84 -3.00 4.24 -16.22
C GLU A 84 -4.14 4.95 -15.48
N ASP A 85 -4.75 4.28 -14.50
CA ASP A 85 -5.90 4.79 -13.76
C ASP A 85 -5.49 5.53 -12.48
N HIS A 86 -6.34 6.47 -12.07
CA HIS A 86 -6.18 7.20 -10.82
C HIS A 86 -6.50 6.33 -9.61
N TRP A 87 -5.79 6.61 -8.52
CA TRP A 87 -6.08 6.02 -7.22
C TRP A 87 -7.44 6.49 -6.66
N ILE A 88 -8.24 5.54 -6.20
CA ILE A 88 -9.50 5.77 -5.49
C ILE A 88 -9.25 5.47 -4.01
N VAL A 89 -9.22 6.52 -3.19
CA VAL A 89 -8.98 6.42 -1.74
C VAL A 89 -10.29 6.18 -0.99
N ASN A 90 -10.30 5.20 -0.11
CA ASN A 90 -11.44 4.78 0.70
C ASN A 90 -11.00 4.62 2.16
N LYS A 91 -11.93 4.87 3.10
CA LYS A 91 -11.70 4.61 4.52
C LYS A 91 -11.91 3.12 4.79
N ILE A 92 -11.03 2.50 5.59
CA ILE A 92 -11.30 1.17 6.13
C ILE A 92 -12.51 1.33 7.07
N HIS A 93 -13.59 0.62 6.78
CA HIS A 93 -14.72 0.56 7.71
C HIS A 93 -14.31 -0.28 8.90
N SER A 94 -13.84 0.37 9.97
CA SER A 94 -13.77 -0.23 11.29
C SER A 94 -15.21 -0.53 11.72
N ASN A 95 -15.63 -1.80 11.66
CA ASN A 95 -16.83 -2.24 12.35
C ASN A 95 -16.55 -2.16 13.87
N GLU A 96 -16.64 -0.97 14.45
CA GLU A 96 -16.88 -0.82 15.89
C GLU A 96 -18.33 -1.29 16.17
N GLY A 97 -18.58 -2.60 16.14
CA GLY A 97 -19.95 -3.13 16.24
C GLY A 97 -20.11 -4.64 16.44
N ASP A 98 -19.16 -5.50 16.07
CA ASP A 98 -19.31 -6.96 16.18
C ASP A 98 -18.54 -7.57 17.37
N LEU A 99 -18.46 -6.84 18.47
CA LEU A 99 -18.14 -7.37 19.80
C LEU A 99 -19.20 -6.92 20.80
N ASN A 100 -20.44 -7.34 20.59
CA ASN A 100 -21.43 -7.42 21.65
C ASN A 100 -22.21 -8.74 21.52
N GLU A 101 -22.05 -9.56 22.58
CA GLU A 101 -22.72 -10.82 22.95
C GLU A 101 -22.18 -12.15 22.36
#